data_AF-H1KRK1-F1
#
_entry.id   AF-H1KRK1-F1
#
_cell.length_a   1.000
_cell.length_b   1.000
_cell.length_c   1.000
_cell.angle_alpha   90.00
_cell.angle_beta   90.00
_cell.angle_gamma   90.00
#
_symmetry.space_group_name_H-M   'P 1'
#
loop_
_entity.id
_entity.type
_entity.pdbx_description
1 polymer ?
#
loop_
_entity_poly.entity_id
_entity_poly.type
_entity_poly.pdbx_seq_one_letter_code
_entity_poly.pdbx_strand_id
1 'polypeptide(L)'
;ARGEGAAAEPLAGGRGSLASAKPLRTVGSFWPYATTLFDYVRRAMPFDAPQSLSPDETYAVSAYVLHLNGLLPEEASLDAASLPRVAMPNRDGFTADPRPDIAPPNPSARPTAHTETR
;
A
#
# COMPACT_ATOMS: atom_id res chain seq x y z
N ALA A 1 11.17 -10.98 16.11
CA ALA A 1 10.10 -11.42 15.20
C ALA A 1 10.39 -10.87 13.80
N ARG A 2 10.24 -11.66 12.72
CA ARG A 2 10.67 -11.31 11.35
C ARG A 2 9.60 -10.64 10.48
N GLY A 3 8.53 -10.10 11.08
CA GLY A 3 7.42 -9.47 10.33
C GLY A 3 6.55 -10.46 9.54
N GLU A 4 6.61 -11.75 9.87
CA GLU A 4 5.96 -12.86 9.15
C GLU A 4 4.44 -12.95 9.38
N GLY A 5 3.86 -12.05 10.19
CA GLY A 5 2.44 -12.07 10.52
C GLY A 5 2.06 -13.17 11.52
N ALA A 6 0.91 -13.01 12.17
CA ALA A 6 0.34 -14.01 13.09
C ALA A 6 -1.18 -13.91 13.06
N ALA A 7 -1.81 -13.21 14.02
CA ALA A 7 -3.21 -12.82 13.92
C ALA A 7 -3.45 -11.66 12.94
N ALA A 8 -2.39 -10.95 12.57
CA ALA A 8 -2.39 -9.85 11.59
C ALA A 8 -1.59 -10.23 10.33
N GLU A 9 -1.87 -9.52 9.24
CA GLU A 9 -1.19 -9.67 7.95
C GLU A 9 0.34 -9.52 8.07
N PRO A 10 1.13 -10.28 7.30
CA PRO A 10 2.58 -10.14 7.27
C PRO A 10 3.02 -8.78 6.73
N LEU A 11 3.98 -8.18 7.42
CA LEU A 11 4.60 -6.92 7.02
C LEU A 11 5.81 -7.11 6.10
N ALA A 12 6.39 -8.31 6.11
CA ALA A 12 7.57 -8.66 5.32
C ALA A 12 7.41 -9.97 4.55
N GLY A 13 8.16 -10.10 3.45
CA GLY A 13 8.13 -11.27 2.56
C GLY A 13 7.28 -11.05 1.31
N GLY A 14 7.08 -12.10 0.51
CA GLY A 14 6.23 -12.04 -0.68
C GLY A 14 6.84 -11.36 -1.92
N ARG A 15 8.12 -10.98 -1.89
CA ARG A 15 8.83 -10.47 -3.07
C ARG A 15 8.77 -11.47 -4.22
N GLY A 16 8.40 -11.00 -5.41
CA GLY A 16 8.22 -11.83 -6.61
C GLY A 16 6.94 -12.68 -6.64
N SER A 17 6.14 -12.69 -5.56
CA SER A 17 4.91 -13.51 -5.50
C SER A 17 3.72 -12.89 -6.22
N LEU A 18 3.78 -11.61 -6.63
CA LEU A 18 2.63 -10.87 -7.17
C LEU A 18 2.03 -11.49 -8.43
N ALA A 19 2.83 -12.19 -9.24
CA ALA A 19 2.37 -12.89 -10.45
C ALA A 19 1.92 -14.35 -10.18
N SER A 20 2.03 -14.83 -8.95
CA SER A 20 1.64 -16.20 -8.59
C SER A 20 0.14 -16.33 -8.36
N ALA A 21 -0.35 -17.57 -8.31
CA ALA A 21 -1.76 -17.86 -8.01
C ALA A 21 -2.20 -17.41 -6.60
N LYS A 22 -1.25 -17.23 -5.67
CA LYS A 22 -1.49 -16.77 -4.30
C LYS A 22 -0.50 -15.66 -3.95
N PRO A 23 -0.72 -14.44 -4.45
CA PRO A 23 0.21 -13.34 -4.23
C PRO A 23 0.20 -12.90 -2.77
N LEU A 24 1.39 -12.74 -2.20
CA LEU A 24 1.58 -12.25 -0.84
C LEU A 24 1.90 -10.75 -0.90
N ARG A 25 0.92 -9.92 -0.52
CA ARG A 25 0.99 -8.46 -0.61
C ARG A 25 1.41 -7.89 0.74
N THR A 26 2.69 -7.55 0.86
CA THR A 26 3.30 -6.96 2.06
C THR A 26 3.81 -5.56 1.74
N VAL A 27 4.39 -4.89 2.74
CA VAL A 27 5.02 -3.59 2.56
C VAL A 27 6.14 -3.67 1.51
N GLY A 28 7.03 -4.66 1.59
CA GLY A 28 8.16 -4.77 0.66
C GLY A 28 7.84 -5.43 -0.67
N SER A 29 6.69 -6.11 -0.83
CA SER A 29 6.31 -6.73 -2.10
C SER A 29 5.37 -5.87 -2.94
N PHE A 30 4.45 -5.13 -2.31
CA PHE A 30 3.35 -4.49 -3.02
C PHE A 30 3.35 -2.96 -2.94
N TRP A 31 3.79 -2.36 -1.84
CA TRP A 31 3.63 -0.91 -1.65
C TRP A 31 4.63 -0.11 -2.52
N PRO A 32 4.19 0.95 -3.22
CA PRO A 32 5.06 1.71 -4.13
C PRO A 32 5.90 2.79 -3.43
N TYR A 33 5.50 3.24 -2.24
CA TYR A 33 6.17 4.34 -1.53
C TYR A 33 6.36 4.04 -0.04
N ALA A 34 7.56 4.31 0.48
CA ALA A 34 7.86 4.26 1.91
C ALA A 34 7.13 5.35 2.71
N THR A 35 6.79 6.48 2.07
CA THR A 35 6.02 7.56 2.70
C THR A 35 4.60 7.11 3.06
N THR A 36 3.99 6.22 2.28
CA THR A 36 2.68 5.64 2.61
C THR A 36 2.76 4.80 3.88
N LEU A 37 3.84 4.04 4.07
CA LEU A 37 4.07 3.26 5.29
C LEU A 37 4.13 4.19 6.50
N PHE A 38 4.95 5.24 6.43
CA PHE A 38 5.08 6.21 7.51
C PHE A 38 3.74 6.88 7.86
N ASP A 39 2.99 7.32 6.85
CA ASP A 39 1.69 7.96 7.07
C ASP A 39 0.69 7.01 7.74
N TYR A 40 0.67 5.75 7.30
CA TYR A 40 -0.18 4.72 7.88
C TYR A 40 0.20 4.42 9.33
N VAL A 41 1.50 4.23 9.63
CA VAL A 41 1.97 4.00 11.00
C VAL A 41 1.61 5.19 11.89
N ARG A 42 1.83 6.42 11.43
CA ARG A 42 1.52 7.62 12.20
C ARG A 42 0.03 7.78 12.51
N ARG A 43 -0.84 7.45 11.57
CA ARG A 43 -2.28 7.76 11.65
C ARG A 43 -3.12 6.62 12.19
N ALA A 44 -2.72 5.38 11.96
CA ALA A 44 -3.54 4.21 12.20
C ALA A 44 -2.89 3.18 13.14
N MET A 45 -1.64 3.37 13.53
CA MET A 45 -0.93 2.46 14.44
C MET A 45 -0.49 3.15 15.73
N PRO A 46 -0.33 2.39 16.83
CA PRO A 46 -0.81 1.02 17.03
C PRO A 46 -2.35 0.93 16.95
N PHE A 47 -2.88 -0.27 16.65
CA PHE A 47 -4.31 -0.46 16.39
C PHE A 47 -5.20 -0.10 17.58
N ASP A 48 -4.71 -0.33 18.79
CA ASP A 48 -5.37 -0.02 20.07
C ASP A 48 -5.17 1.44 20.52
N ALA A 49 -4.17 2.13 19.96
CA ALA A 49 -3.85 3.52 20.29
C ALA A 49 -3.34 4.32 19.08
N PRO A 50 -4.17 4.62 18.07
CA PRO A 50 -3.74 5.38 16.90
C PRO A 50 -3.19 6.76 17.28
N GLN A 51 -2.18 7.25 16.54
CA GLN A 51 -1.53 8.55 16.77
C GLN A 51 -0.81 8.70 18.12
N SER A 52 -0.57 7.60 18.85
CA SER A 52 0.16 7.64 20.13
C SER A 52 1.67 7.76 19.98
N LEU A 53 2.22 7.42 18.81
CA LEU A 53 3.66 7.49 18.54
C LEU A 53 4.13 8.91 18.24
N SER A 54 5.30 9.26 18.78
CA SER A 54 6.02 10.47 18.39
C SER A 54 6.54 10.36 16.94
N PRO A 55 6.93 11.50 16.32
CA PRO A 55 7.53 11.49 14.99
C PRO A 55 8.76 10.58 14.89
N ASP A 56 9.65 10.63 15.88
CA ASP A 56 10.90 9.87 15.89
C ASP A 56 10.62 8.37 16.03
N GLU A 57 9.69 7.98 16.90
CA GLU A 57 9.23 6.59 17.01
C GLU A 57 8.60 6.10 15.71
N THR A 58 7.83 6.95 15.03
CA THR A 58 7.22 6.61 13.72
C THR A 58 8.30 6.36 12.67
N TYR A 59 9.35 7.19 12.61
CA TYR A 59 10.48 6.96 11.71
C TYR A 59 11.24 5.69 12.06
N ALA A 60 11.49 5.43 13.34
CA ALA A 60 12.19 4.22 13.80
C ALA A 60 11.41 2.95 13.44
N VAL A 61 10.09 2.92 13.70
CA VAL A 61 9.23 1.79 13.34
C VAL A 61 9.20 1.60 11.81
N SER A 62 9.11 2.69 11.05
CA SER A 62 9.14 2.62 9.58
C SER A 62 10.47 2.07 9.06
N ALA A 63 11.60 2.52 9.61
CA ALA A 63 12.93 2.04 9.26
C ALA A 63 13.07 0.55 9.56
N TYR A 64 12.57 0.11 10.72
CA TYR A 64 12.57 -1.29 11.11
C TYR A 64 11.75 -2.18 10.15
N VAL A 65 10.55 -1.76 9.75
CA VAL A 65 9.73 -2.51 8.78
C VAL A 65 10.40 -2.58 7.40
N LEU A 66 11.06 -1.51 6.97
CA LEU A 66 11.83 -1.49 5.72
C LEU A 66 13.08 -2.38 5.80
N HIS A 67 13.75 -2.42 6.95
CA HIS A 67 14.85 -3.35 7.22
C HIS A 67 14.39 -4.81 7.15
N LEU A 68 13.25 -5.16 7.77
CA LEU A 68 12.67 -6.51 7.67
C LEU A 68 12.40 -6.94 6.22
N ASN A 69 12.17 -5.98 5.33
CA ASN A 69 11.99 -6.20 3.91
C ASN A 69 13.30 -6.13 3.12
N GLY A 70 14.47 -6.02 3.76
CA GLY A 70 15.78 -5.90 3.11
C GLY A 70 15.89 -4.67 2.20
N LEU A 71 15.25 -3.56 2.60
CA LEU A 71 15.32 -2.27 1.89
C LEU A 71 16.29 -1.29 2.56
N LEU A 72 16.58 -1.50 3.83
CA LEU A 72 17.51 -0.69 4.62
C LEU A 72 18.43 -1.60 5.46
N PRO A 73 19.67 -1.17 5.75
CA PRO A 73 20.46 -1.80 6.79
C PRO A 73 19.78 -1.65 8.16
N GLU A 74 20.14 -2.52 9.10
CA GLU A 74 19.57 -2.52 10.46
C GLU A 74 19.77 -1.16 11.16
N GLU A 75 20.92 -0.54 10.90
CA GLU A 75 21.36 0.70 11.55
C GLU A 75 20.88 1.97 10.81
N ALA A 76 20.00 1.83 9.83
CA ALA A 76 19.51 2.96 9.06
C ALA A 76 18.61 3.87 9.91
N SER A 77 18.98 5.15 10.00
CA SER A 77 18.09 6.19 10.49
C SER A 77 17.27 6.78 9.33
N LEU A 78 15.97 7.00 9.55
CA LEU A 78 15.10 7.72 8.63
C LEU A 78 14.68 9.07 9.19
N ASP A 79 14.48 10.01 8.29
CA ASP A 79 13.97 11.35 8.54
C ASP A 79 13.12 11.83 7.35
N ALA A 80 12.65 13.08 7.43
CA ALA A 80 11.81 13.69 6.39
C ALA A 80 12.51 13.80 5.02
N ALA A 81 13.84 13.82 4.98
CA ALA A 81 14.62 13.99 3.75
C ALA A 81 15.04 12.64 3.12
N SER A 82 15.25 11.62 3.95
CA SER A 82 15.71 10.28 3.55
C SER A 82 14.54 9.33 3.26
N LEU A 83 13.43 9.42 4.00
CA LEU A 83 12.27 8.56 3.79
C LEU A 83 11.71 8.60 2.35
N PRO A 84 11.53 9.76 1.69
CA PRO A 84 11.03 9.81 0.31
C PRO A 84 12.03 9.26 -0.72
N ARG A 85 13.30 9.10 -0.34
CA ARG A 85 14.37 8.59 -1.23
C ARG A 85 14.45 7.07 -1.24
N VAL A 86 13.76 6.39 -0.31
CA VAL A 86 13.72 4.92 -0.27
C VAL A 86 13.00 4.41 -1.51
N ALA A 87 13.74 3.73 -2.38
CA ALA A 87 13.19 3.12 -3.59
C ALA A 87 12.52 1.77 -3.26
N MET A 88 11.19 1.74 -3.32
CA MET A 88 10.42 0.51 -3.10
C MET A 88 10.47 -0.39 -4.34
N PRO A 89 10.43 -1.73 -4.20
CA PRO A 89 10.55 -2.64 -5.35
C PRO A 89 9.39 -2.56 -6.33
N ASN A 90 8.19 -2.22 -5.85
CA ASN A 90 6.97 -2.13 -6.66
C ASN A 90 6.62 -0.67 -7.03
N ARG A 91 7.61 0.23 -7.09
CA ARG A 91 7.40 1.66 -7.34
C ARG A 91 6.65 1.94 -8.66
N ASP A 92 6.96 1.18 -9.70
CA ASP A 92 6.38 1.31 -11.03
C ASP A 92 5.32 0.23 -11.33
N GLY A 93 4.89 -0.52 -10.30
CA GLY A 93 3.93 -1.62 -10.44
C GLY A 93 2.46 -1.21 -10.50
N PHE A 94 2.17 0.09 -10.54
CA PHE A 94 0.82 0.64 -10.58
C PHE A 94 0.63 1.51 -11.81
N THR A 95 -0.49 1.32 -12.49
CA THR A 95 -0.93 2.11 -13.64
C THR A 95 -2.28 2.74 -13.34
N ALA A 96 -2.57 3.88 -13.96
CA ALA A 96 -3.91 4.46 -13.94
C ALA A 96 -4.93 3.46 -14.51
N ASP A 97 -6.17 3.54 -14.01
CA ASP A 97 -7.28 2.73 -14.52
C ASP A 97 -7.54 3.09 -15.99
N PRO A 98 -7.41 2.14 -16.94
CA PRO A 98 -7.64 2.42 -18.35
C PRO A 98 -9.14 2.42 -18.71
N ARG A 99 -10.02 2.06 -17.77
CA ARG A 99 -11.46 1.97 -18.04
C ARG A 99 -12.10 3.36 -18.12
N PRO A 100 -13.09 3.55 -19.00
CA PRO A 100 -13.81 4.82 -19.10
C PRO A 100 -14.64 5.09 -17.83
N ASP A 101 -14.72 6.37 -17.45
CA ASP A 101 -15.47 6.84 -16.27
C ASP A 101 -16.95 6.44 -16.30
N ILE A 102 -17.53 6.43 -17.51
CA ILE A 102 -18.86 5.90 -17.77
C ILE A 102 -18.73 4.59 -18.53
N ALA A 103 -19.55 3.61 -18.13
CA ALA A 103 -19.66 2.38 -18.90
C ALA A 103 -20.02 2.74 -20.35
N PRO A 104 -19.40 2.10 -21.35
CA PRO A 104 -19.78 2.32 -22.75
C PRO A 104 -21.28 2.05 -22.90
N PRO A 105 -22.00 2.85 -23.71
CA PRO A 105 -23.43 2.69 -23.86
C PRO A 105 -23.75 1.26 -24.26
N ASN A 106 -24.62 0.60 -23.49
CA ASN A 106 -25.02 -0.78 -23.78
C ASN A 106 -25.75 -0.81 -25.14
N PRO A 107 -25.21 -1.48 -26.17
CA PRO A 107 -25.84 -1.52 -27.49
C PRO A 107 -27.20 -2.24 -27.49
N SER A 108 -27.51 -3.00 -26.43
CA SER A 108 -28.76 -3.74 -26.27
C SER A 108 -29.84 -2.97 -25.48
N ALA A 109 -29.52 -1.81 -24.91
CA ALA A 109 -30.50 -0.97 -24.25
C ALA A 109 -31.34 -0.24 -25.30
N ARG A 110 -32.47 -0.84 -25.72
CA ARG A 110 -33.46 -0.12 -26.53
C ARG A 110 -33.95 1.11 -25.75
N PRO A 111 -34.17 2.25 -26.42
CA PRO A 111 -34.86 3.37 -25.78
C PRO A 111 -36.23 2.89 -25.33
N THR A 112 -36.49 2.90 -24.02
CA THR A 112 -37.87 2.78 -23.52
C THR A 112 -38.59 4.04 -23.94
N ALA A 113 -39.39 3.95 -25.00
CA ALA A 113 -40.30 5.01 -25.40
C ALA A 113 -41.26 5.27 -24.23
N HIS A 114 -41.08 6.37 -23.52
CA HIS A 114 -42.10 6.90 -22.64
C HIS A 114 -43.18 7.51 -23.53
N THR A 115 -44.28 6.77 -23.69
CA THR A 115 -45.51 7.32 -24.26
C THR A 115 -46.08 8.30 -23.24
N GLU A 116 -45.83 9.59 -23.46
CA GLU A 116 -46.50 10.68 -22.78
C GLU A 116 -47.93 10.78 -23.34
N THR A 117 -48.89 10.23 -22.60
CA THR A 117 -50.32 10.38 -22.90
C THR A 117 -50.74 11.79 -22.48
N ARG A 118 -51.02 12.62 -23.48
CA ARG A 118 -51.68 13.92 -23.39
C ARG A 118 -53.13 13.80 -22.92
#